data_AF-A0A5N6FDP7-F1
#
_entry.id   AF-A0A5N6FDP7-F1
#
_cell.length_a   1.000
_cell.length_b   1.000
_cell.length_c   1.000
_cell.angle_alpha   90.00
_cell.angle_beta   90.00
_cell.angle_gamma   90.00
#
_symmetry.space_group_name_H-M   'P 1'
#
loop_
_entity.id
_entity.type
_entity.pdbx_description
1 polymer ?
#
loop_
_entity_poly.entity_id
_entity_poly.type
_entity_poly.pdbx_seq_one_letter_code
_entity_poly.pdbx_strand_id
1 'polypeptide(L)'
;MAQTYYYRPYSVKWLFIIIGVLSVVYLALCLTEGVSHPATLATIIAMFAIILAAIVVDPETTYVTSRVLDDGQVVRVRRPLVGFKSQETLVGLTGGYEVRVDGWRYEEALIRI
;
A
#
# COMPACT_ATOMS: atom_id res chain seq x y z
N MET A 1 -21.89 10.10 5.09
CA MET A 1 -20.86 9.22 5.70
C MET A 1 -19.50 9.86 5.48
N ALA A 2 -18.67 9.91 6.51
CA ALA A 2 -17.29 10.38 6.37
C ALA A 2 -16.49 9.43 5.46
N GLN A 3 -15.54 9.99 4.71
CA GLN A 3 -14.57 9.21 3.95
C GLN A 3 -13.31 9.00 4.78
N THR A 4 -12.64 7.87 4.54
CA THR A 4 -11.45 7.49 5.30
C THR A 4 -10.28 7.35 4.35
N TYR A 5 -9.24 8.16 4.58
CA TYR A 5 -7.96 8.08 3.89
C TYR A 5 -6.91 7.52 4.83
N TYR A 6 -5.89 6.88 4.27
CA TYR A 6 -4.75 6.39 5.03
C TYR A 6 -3.46 6.91 4.41
N TYR A 7 -2.57 7.42 5.26
CA TYR A 7 -1.20 7.72 4.86
C TYR A 7 -0.33 6.47 4.89
N ARG A 8 0.67 6.45 4.01
CA ARG A 8 1.63 5.35 3.94
C ARG A 8 2.49 5.36 5.22
N PRO A 9 2.65 4.23 5.92
CA PRO A 9 3.41 4.18 7.17
C PRO A 9 4.94 4.18 6.94
N TYR A 10 5.38 4.21 5.69
CA TYR A 10 6.80 4.17 5.30
C TYR A 10 7.11 5.23 4.25
N SER A 11 8.38 5.63 4.19
CA SER A 11 8.86 6.53 3.14
C SER A 11 9.24 5.74 1.90
N VAL A 12 8.66 6.12 0.76
CA VAL A 12 8.97 5.55 -0.56
C VAL A 12 10.46 5.71 -0.89
N LYS A 13 11.07 6.84 -0.51
CA LYS A 13 12.50 7.11 -0.71
C LYS A 13 13.37 6.06 -0.01
N TRP A 14 13.07 5.77 1.26
CA TRP A 14 13.80 4.77 2.02
C TRP A 14 13.58 3.35 1.48
N LEU A 15 12.35 3.02 1.05
CA LEU A 15 12.08 1.74 0.39
C LEU A 15 12.97 1.56 -0.85
N PHE A 16 13.04 2.56 -1.74
CA PHE A 16 13.91 2.50 -2.93
C PHE A 16 15.39 2.35 -2.57
N ILE A 17 15.88 3.07 -1.55
CA ILE A 17 17.26 2.96 -1.09
C ILE A 17 17.55 1.54 -0.60
N ILE A 18 16.67 0.97 0.23
CA ILE A 18 16.81 -0.39 0.77
C ILE A 18 16.84 -1.43 -0.36
N ILE A 19 15.91 -1.36 -1.30
CA ILE A 19 15.86 -2.27 -2.44
C ILE A 19 17.10 -2.10 -3.33
N GLY A 20 17.57 -0.88 -3.55
CA GLY A 20 18.80 -0.60 -4.30
C GLY A 20 20.02 -1.25 -3.66
N VAL A 21 20.19 -1.09 -2.35
CA VAL A 21 21.29 -1.72 -1.60
C VAL A 21 21.19 -3.25 -1.67
N LEU A 22 20.01 -3.82 -1.44
CA LEU A 22 19.82 -5.27 -1.51
C LEU A 22 20.10 -5.84 -2.92
N SER A 23 19.76 -5.07 -3.97
CA SER A 23 20.03 -5.45 -5.35
C SER A 23 21.54 -5.52 -5.62
N VAL A 24 22.31 -4.54 -5.15
CA VAL A 24 23.78 -4.54 -5.27
C VAL A 24 24.40 -5.71 -4.49
N VAL A 25 23.93 -5.96 -3.27
CA VAL A 25 24.40 -7.09 -2.45
C VAL A 25 24.08 -8.43 -3.13
N TYR A 26 22.87 -8.58 -3.68
CA TYR A 26 22.48 -9.79 -4.42
C TYR A 26 23.40 -10.03 -5.63
N LEU A 27 23.68 -8.99 -6.42
CA LEU A 27 24.58 -9.11 -7.57
C LEU A 27 26.00 -9.47 -7.13
N ALA A 28 26.52 -8.87 -6.06
CA ALA A 28 27.82 -9.22 -5.51
C ALA A 28 27.87 -10.70 -5.09
N LEU A 29 26.86 -11.19 -4.37
CA LEU A 29 26.77 -12.58 -3.94
C LEU A 29 26.63 -13.56 -5.12
N CYS A 30 25.87 -13.20 -6.16
CA CYS A 30 25.79 -13.98 -7.39
C CYS A 30 27.16 -14.14 -8.07
N LEU A 31 28.00 -13.10 -8.03
CA LEU A 31 29.33 -13.11 -8.65
C LEU A 31 30.38 -13.83 -7.80
N THR A 32 30.30 -13.72 -6.47
CA THR A 32 31.33 -14.28 -5.57
C THR A 32 31.02 -15.71 -5.13
N GLU A 33 29.77 -16.00 -4.78
CA GLU A 33 29.35 -17.28 -4.18
C GLU A 33 28.44 -18.11 -5.10
N GLY A 34 27.89 -17.49 -6.14
CA GLY A 34 26.94 -18.11 -7.05
C GLY A 34 25.47 -18.01 -6.63
N VAL A 35 24.58 -18.32 -7.56
CA VAL A 35 23.13 -18.10 -7.43
C VAL A 35 22.48 -19.05 -6.41
N SER A 36 23.00 -20.27 -6.30
CA SER A 36 22.47 -21.30 -5.40
C SER A 36 22.98 -21.18 -3.96
N HIS A 37 23.88 -20.24 -3.68
CA HIS A 37 24.42 -20.05 -2.34
C HIS A 37 23.30 -19.56 -1.38
N PRO A 38 23.21 -20.09 -0.15
CA PRO A 38 22.14 -19.74 0.79
C PRO A 38 22.00 -18.24 1.06
N ALA A 39 23.11 -17.49 1.09
CA ALA A 39 23.08 -16.04 1.27
C ALA A 39 22.43 -15.31 0.08
N THR A 40 22.70 -15.76 -1.15
CA THR A 40 22.12 -15.21 -2.38
C THR A 40 20.61 -15.43 -2.39
N LEU A 41 20.18 -16.65 -2.03
CA LEU A 41 18.76 -17.01 -1.89
C LEU A 41 18.07 -16.22 -0.78
N ALA A 42 18.70 -16.09 0.39
CA ALA A 42 18.16 -15.30 1.49
C ALA A 42 17.97 -13.83 1.10
N THR A 43 18.93 -13.26 0.35
CA THR A 43 18.87 -11.86 -0.10
C THR A 43 17.71 -11.63 -1.06
N ILE A 44 17.53 -12.50 -2.07
CA ILE A 44 16.43 -12.35 -3.02
C ILE A 44 15.06 -12.57 -2.35
N ILE A 45 14.95 -13.54 -1.43
CA ILE A 45 13.72 -13.77 -0.65
C ILE A 45 13.39 -12.55 0.21
N ALA A 46 14.38 -11.98 0.91
CA ALA A 46 14.18 -10.78 1.71
C ALA A 46 13.72 -9.59 0.86
N MET A 47 14.32 -9.42 -0.32
CA MET A 47 13.92 -8.37 -1.27
C MET A 47 12.45 -8.53 -1.68
N PHE A 48 12.02 -9.74 -2.06
CA PHE A 48 10.62 -10.03 -2.41
C PHE A 48 9.69 -9.81 -1.22
N ALA A 49 10.06 -10.26 -0.02
CA ALA A 49 9.25 -10.09 1.17
C ALA A 49 9.01 -8.61 1.51
N ILE A 50 10.05 -7.78 1.41
CA ILE A 50 9.96 -6.33 1.64
C ILE A 50 9.03 -5.67 0.61
N ILE A 51 9.17 -6.02 -0.68
CA ILE A 51 8.31 -5.47 -1.75
C ILE A 51 6.86 -5.87 -1.53
N LEU A 52 6.59 -7.15 -1.24
CA LEU A 52 5.23 -7.62 -0.99
C LEU A 52 4.61 -6.95 0.24
N ALA A 53 5.37 -6.83 1.34
CA ALA A 53 4.91 -6.12 2.53
C ALA A 53 4.58 -4.65 2.20
N ALA A 54 5.45 -3.97 1.44
CA ALA A 54 5.25 -2.59 1.02
C ALA A 54 3.98 -2.42 0.17
N ILE A 55 3.69 -3.34 -0.75
CA ILE A 55 2.48 -3.33 -1.59
C ILE A 55 1.22 -3.54 -0.74
N VAL A 56 1.24 -4.51 0.17
CA VAL A 56 0.09 -4.86 1.03
C VAL A 56 -0.29 -3.71 1.94
N VAL A 57 0.70 -2.98 2.46
CA VAL A 57 0.48 -1.83 3.36
C VAL A 57 0.44 -0.48 2.62
N ASP A 58 0.51 -0.49 1.29
CA ASP A 58 0.36 0.73 0.51
C ASP A 58 -1.11 1.13 0.43
N PRO A 59 -1.50 2.32 0.93
CA PRO A 59 -2.87 2.78 0.81
C PRO A 59 -3.33 2.99 -0.64
N GLU A 60 -2.39 3.08 -1.60
CA GLU A 60 -2.70 3.15 -3.03
C GLU A 60 -3.07 1.78 -3.63
N THR A 61 -2.67 0.67 -2.99
CA THR A 61 -3.10 -0.68 -3.38
C THR A 61 -4.52 -0.91 -2.88
N THR A 62 -5.48 -0.45 -3.67
CA THR A 62 -6.90 -0.50 -3.30
C THR A 62 -7.67 -1.60 -4.04
N TYR A 63 -8.57 -2.24 -3.32
CA TYR A 63 -9.67 -3.00 -3.90
C TYR A 63 -10.76 -2.04 -4.37
N VAL A 64 -11.24 -2.26 -5.59
CA VAL A 64 -12.21 -1.38 -6.24
C VAL A 64 -13.56 -2.08 -6.33
N THR A 65 -14.60 -1.43 -5.80
CA THR A 65 -15.98 -1.93 -5.88
C THR A 65 -16.94 -0.86 -6.37
N SER A 66 -18.12 -1.26 -6.81
CA SER A 66 -19.25 -0.37 -7.01
C SER A 66 -20.26 -0.57 -5.88
N ARG A 67 -20.78 0.53 -5.34
CA ARG A 67 -21.84 0.53 -4.34
C ARG A 67 -22.96 1.45 -4.80
N VAL A 68 -24.19 0.99 -4.67
CA VAL A 68 -25.38 1.82 -4.85
C VAL A 68 -25.61 2.56 -3.53
N LEU A 69 -25.64 3.88 -3.56
CA LEU A 69 -26.04 4.70 -2.43
C LEU A 69 -27.56 4.67 -2.22
N ASP A 70 -28.01 5.17 -1.07
CA ASP A 70 -29.42 5.23 -0.71
C ASP A 70 -30.25 6.13 -1.65
N ASP A 71 -29.59 7.02 -2.40
CA ASP A 71 -30.17 7.87 -3.45
C ASP A 71 -30.25 7.19 -4.83
N GLY A 72 -29.86 5.92 -4.92
CA GLY A 72 -29.83 5.14 -6.16
C GLY A 72 -28.60 5.39 -7.04
N GLN A 73 -27.68 6.26 -6.65
CA GLN A 73 -26.45 6.50 -7.43
C GLN A 73 -25.46 5.35 -7.25
N VAL A 74 -24.93 4.85 -8.38
CA VAL A 74 -23.80 3.91 -8.38
C VAL A 74 -22.51 4.71 -8.22
N VAL A 75 -21.86 4.58 -7.06
CA VAL A 75 -20.56 5.19 -6.82
C VAL A 75 -19.49 4.12 -6.78
N ARG A 76 -18.35 4.46 -7.36
CA ARG A 76 -17.18 3.60 -7.32
C ARG A 76 -16.36 3.89 -6.06
N VAL A 77 -16.07 2.83 -5.32
CA VAL A 77 -15.43 2.87 -4.02
C VAL A 77 -14.05 2.23 -4.09
N ARG A 78 -13.07 2.88 -3.46
CA ARG A 78 -11.74 2.35 -3.23
C ARG A 78 -11.56 2.04 -1.75
N ARG A 79 -11.10 0.82 -1.46
CA ARG A 79 -10.75 0.37 -0.11
C ARG A 79 -9.32 -0.15 -0.10
N PRO A 80 -8.41 0.44 0.68
CA PRO A 80 -7.09 -0.13 0.90
C PRO A 80 -7.17 -1.54 1.51
N LEU A 81 -6.17 -2.37 1.25
CA LEU A 81 -6.10 -3.71 1.86
C LEU A 81 -5.86 -3.62 3.37
N VAL A 82 -4.84 -2.86 3.77
CA VAL A 82 -4.47 -2.63 5.17
C VAL A 82 -4.42 -1.13 5.45
N GLY A 83 -5.09 -0.71 6.52
CA GLY A 83 -5.09 0.67 6.99
C GLY A 83 -4.65 0.74 8.44
N PHE A 84 -3.62 1.53 8.73
CA PHE A 84 -3.18 1.78 10.10
C PHE A 84 -4.03 2.90 10.71
N LYS A 85 -4.66 2.65 11.86
CA LYS A 85 -5.50 3.64 12.55
C LYS A 85 -4.71 4.90 12.92
N SER A 86 -3.42 4.76 13.22
CA SER A 86 -2.52 5.89 13.50
C SER A 86 -2.25 6.78 12.28
N GLN A 87 -2.48 6.28 11.07
CA GLN A 87 -2.27 6.97 9.80
C GLN A 87 -3.58 7.36 9.12
N GLU A 88 -4.69 7.24 9.83
CA GLU A 88 -6.02 7.49 9.31
C GLU A 88 -6.35 8.98 9.28
N THR A 89 -7.00 9.44 8.22
CA THR A 89 -7.52 10.79 8.09
C THR A 89 -8.97 10.74 7.60
N LEU A 90 -9.86 11.29 8.42
CA LEU A 90 -11.28 11.36 8.10
C LEU A 90 -11.59 12.67 7.36
N VAL A 91 -12.27 12.55 6.23
CA VAL A 91 -12.63 13.67 5.35
C VAL A 91 -14.16 13.74 5.22
N GLY A 92 -14.72 14.94 5.14
CA GLY A 92 -16.18 15.15 5.05
C GLY A 92 -16.93 15.13 6.38
N LEU A 93 -16.25 15.32 7.51
CA LEU A 93 -16.85 15.39 8.85
C LEU A 93 -17.53 16.75 9.16
N THR A 94 -17.09 17.84 8.53
CA THR A 94 -17.55 19.21 8.81
C THR A 94 -18.71 19.68 7.92
N GLY A 95 -19.49 18.75 7.35
CA GLY A 95 -20.63 19.10 6.48
C GLY A 95 -20.25 19.58 5.07
N GLY A 96 -18.96 19.51 4.71
CA GLY A 96 -18.47 19.73 3.36
C GLY A 96 -18.72 18.50 2.48
N TYR A 97 -19.13 18.76 1.24
CA TYR A 97 -19.41 17.85 0.13
C TYR A 97 -18.66 16.51 0.12
N GLU A 98 -19.29 15.48 -0.47
CA GLU A 98 -18.66 14.19 -0.77
C GLU A 98 -17.38 14.44 -1.60
N VAL A 99 -16.20 14.32 -0.96
CA VAL A 99 -14.92 14.62 -1.61
C VAL A 99 -14.57 13.46 -2.54
N ARG A 100 -14.86 13.59 -3.83
CA ARG A 100 -14.47 12.58 -4.83
C ARG A 100 -13.07 12.91 -5.33
N VAL A 101 -12.09 12.05 -5.05
CA VAL A 101 -10.75 12.17 -5.63
C VAL A 101 -10.72 11.28 -6.88
N ASP A 102 -10.50 11.88 -8.04
CA ASP A 102 -10.53 11.23 -9.36
C ASP A 102 -11.82 10.45 -9.67
N GLY A 103 -12.95 10.89 -9.10
CA GLY A 103 -14.25 10.24 -9.27
C GLY A 103 -14.47 9.01 -8.37
N TRP A 104 -13.52 8.69 -7.49
CA TRP A 104 -13.63 7.60 -6.52
C TRP A 104 -13.97 8.12 -5.13
N ARG A 105 -14.73 7.31 -4.39
CA ARG A 105 -14.96 7.49 -2.96
C ARG A 105 -14.05 6.57 -2.18
N TYR A 106 -13.35 7.10 -1.17
CA TYR A 106 -12.50 6.30 -0.29
C TYR A 106 -13.27 5.87 0.95
N GLU A 107 -13.15 4.58 1.26
CA GLU A 107 -13.73 3.95 2.45
C GLU A 107 -12.65 3.28 3.29
N GLU A 108 -13.05 2.82 4.48
CA GLU A 108 -12.16 2.13 5.42
C GLU A 108 -11.46 0.92 4.78
N ALA A 109 -10.24 0.65 5.24
CA ALA A 109 -9.46 -0.48 4.77
C ALA A 109 -10.11 -1.82 5.14
N LEU A 110 -9.86 -2.87 4.35
CA LEU A 110 -10.39 -4.21 4.61
C LEU A 110 -9.90 -4.77 5.95
N ILE A 111 -8.62 -4.56 6.26
CA ILE A 111 -8.00 -4.91 7.52
C ILE A 111 -7.51 -3.62 8.16
N ARG A 112 -7.96 -3.35 9.39
CA ARG A 112 -7.63 -2.12 10.12
C ARG A 112 -6.81 -2.50 11.36
N ILE A 113 -5.61 -1.95 11.46
CA ILE A 113 -4.60 -2.28 12.48
C ILE A 113 -4.23 -1.04 13.28
#